data_AF-A0A963KVY9-F1
#
_entry.id   AF-A0A963KVY9-F1
#
_cell.length_a   1.000
_cell.length_b   1.000
_cell.length_c   1.000
_cell.angle_alpha   90.00
_cell.angle_beta   90.00
_cell.angle_gamma   90.00
#
_symmetry.space_group_name_H-M   'P 1'
#
loop_
_entity.id
_entity.type
_entity.pdbx_description
1 polymer ?
#
loop_
_entity_poly.entity_id
_entity_poly.type
_entity_poly.pdbx_seq_one_letter_code
_entity_poly.pdbx_strand_id
1 'polypeptide(L)'
;MARSAILPALMVALAGCSPYPEPPDPPLDPTTIERTGRPNDYLVCAAGSCSADIDAEAPVVQAEADDLFRAWLTAIEHLGRVRIVDTDPGAGLIHAEQRSRYLRFV
;
A
#
# COMPACT_ATOMS: atom_id res chain seq x y z
N MET A 1 49.25 -16.23 -38.93
CA MET A 1 48.22 -17.20 -38.52
C MET A 1 47.23 -16.47 -37.64
N ALA A 2 46.00 -16.35 -38.14
CA ALA A 2 44.92 -15.61 -37.50
C ALA A 2 44.29 -16.44 -36.36
N ARG A 3 43.96 -15.78 -35.24
CA ARG A 3 42.81 -16.14 -34.41
C ARG A 3 42.16 -14.88 -33.84
N SER A 4 41.01 -14.56 -34.42
CA SER A 4 39.99 -13.68 -33.85
C SER A 4 39.28 -14.36 -32.67
N ALA A 5 39.01 -13.58 -31.62
CA ALA A 5 37.86 -13.68 -30.73
C ALA A 5 37.71 -12.28 -30.09
N ILE A 6 36.91 -11.38 -30.65
CA ILE A 6 35.51 -11.07 -30.31
C ILE A 6 35.29 -10.80 -28.80
N LEU A 7 35.01 -9.51 -28.54
CA LEU A 7 34.41 -8.78 -27.40
C LEU A 7 33.39 -9.54 -26.49
N PRO A 8 32.97 -9.02 -25.31
CA PRO A 8 32.90 -7.59 -24.94
C PRO A 8 33.32 -7.17 -23.51
N ALA A 9 33.53 -5.86 -23.40
CA ALA A 9 33.60 -5.07 -22.19
C ALA A 9 32.41 -5.31 -21.24
N LEU A 10 32.72 -5.68 -20.01
CA LEU A 10 31.77 -5.68 -18.90
C LEU A 10 31.96 -4.36 -18.13
N MET A 11 31.21 -3.33 -18.54
CA MET A 11 30.94 -2.16 -17.69
C MET A 11 29.90 -2.56 -16.65
N VAL A 12 30.31 -2.73 -15.40
CA VAL A 12 29.41 -2.70 -14.24
C VAL A 12 29.63 -1.36 -13.55
N ALA A 13 28.82 -0.38 -13.94
CA ALA A 13 28.74 0.90 -13.27
C ALA A 13 27.62 0.84 -12.21
N LEU A 14 28.08 0.83 -10.96
CA LEU A 14 27.53 1.56 -9.80
C LEU A 14 26.12 1.22 -9.30
N ALA A 15 26.15 0.62 -8.10
CA ALA A 15 25.09 0.65 -7.10
C ALA A 15 24.42 2.03 -7.01
N GLY A 16 23.12 2.07 -7.23
CA GLY A 16 22.25 3.22 -7.02
C GLY A 16 21.99 3.53 -5.55
N CYS A 17 23.04 3.60 -4.71
CA CYS A 17 22.91 4.20 -3.39
C CYS A 17 23.01 5.73 -3.55
N SER A 18 21.87 6.38 -3.69
CA SER A 18 21.79 7.84 -3.50
C SER A 18 22.28 8.17 -2.07
N PRO A 19 23.28 9.06 -1.90
CA PRO A 19 23.78 9.45 -0.57
C PRO A 19 22.88 10.47 0.14
N TYR A 20 21.72 10.81 -0.45
CA TYR A 20 20.79 11.76 0.13
C TYR A 20 19.69 11.03 0.91
N PRO A 21 19.50 11.32 2.21
CA PRO A 21 18.32 10.85 2.90
C PRO A 21 17.09 11.48 2.23
N GLU A 22 16.21 10.65 1.71
CA GLU A 22 14.93 11.06 1.19
C GLU A 22 14.15 11.72 2.34
N PRO A 23 13.61 12.94 2.17
CA PRO A 23 12.81 13.56 3.21
C PRO A 23 11.64 12.64 3.55
N PRO A 24 11.31 12.45 4.84
CA PRO A 24 10.21 11.57 5.22
C PRO A 24 8.94 12.07 4.54
N ASP A 25 8.28 11.19 3.80
CA ASP A 25 6.98 11.49 3.23
C ASP A 25 6.04 11.96 4.34
N PRO A 26 5.25 13.02 4.10
CA PRO A 26 4.27 13.45 5.08
C PRO A 26 3.36 12.27 5.41
N PRO A 27 2.99 12.08 6.70
CA PRO A 27 2.11 10.99 7.08
C PRO A 27 0.83 11.07 6.27
N LEU A 28 0.48 9.97 5.60
CA LEU A 28 -0.76 9.86 4.84
C LEU A 28 -1.92 10.12 5.80
N ASP A 29 -2.59 11.27 5.65
CA ASP A 29 -3.82 11.58 6.37
C ASP A 29 -4.99 11.07 5.54
N PRO A 30 -5.60 9.92 5.90
CA PRO A 30 -6.71 9.34 5.14
C PRO A 30 -7.97 10.22 5.15
N THR A 31 -7.99 11.31 5.91
CA THR A 31 -9.10 12.28 5.95
C THR A 31 -8.99 13.41 4.92
N THR A 32 -7.83 13.55 4.26
CA THR A 32 -7.57 14.62 3.27
C THR A 32 -7.87 14.23 1.82
N ILE A 33 -8.21 12.97 1.55
CA ILE A 33 -8.52 12.49 0.20
C ILE A 33 -9.92 13.00 -0.21
N GLU A 34 -9.96 14.01 -1.08
CA GLU A 34 -11.21 14.50 -1.68
C GLU A 34 -11.90 13.40 -2.47
N ARG A 35 -13.21 13.20 -2.23
CA ARG A 35 -14.03 12.20 -2.94
C ARG A 35 -14.88 12.89 -4.01
N THR A 36 -14.75 12.47 -5.26
CA THR A 36 -15.49 13.03 -6.40
C THR A 36 -16.95 12.55 -6.50
N GLY A 37 -17.32 11.55 -5.70
CA GLY A 37 -18.68 11.02 -5.60
C GLY A 37 -18.97 9.82 -6.52
N ARG A 38 -17.96 9.28 -7.22
CA ARG A 38 -18.10 8.06 -8.04
C ARG A 38 -17.69 6.81 -7.23
N PRO A 39 -18.17 5.62 -7.62
CA PRO A 39 -17.58 4.38 -7.14
C PRO A 39 -16.09 4.34 -7.54
N ASN A 40 -15.20 4.14 -6.57
CA ASN A 40 -13.73 4.10 -6.76
C ASN A 40 -13.14 5.39 -7.36
N ASP A 41 -13.34 6.51 -6.67
CA ASP A 41 -12.84 7.84 -7.07
C ASP A 41 -11.31 7.97 -7.17
N TYR A 42 -10.57 7.00 -6.64
CA TYR A 42 -9.12 7.06 -6.58
C TYR A 42 -8.54 5.66 -6.61
N LEU A 43 -7.70 5.39 -7.60
CA LEU A 43 -6.96 4.14 -7.75
C LEU A 43 -5.51 4.40 -7.38
N VAL A 44 -5.11 3.88 -6.22
CA VAL A 44 -3.71 3.89 -5.75
C VAL A 44 -3.12 2.51 -5.85
N CYS A 45 -1.86 2.45 -6.28
CA CYS A 45 -1.10 1.20 -6.32
C CYS A 45 0.37 1.45 -6.03
N ALA A 46 1.05 0.49 -5.40
CA ALA A 46 2.48 0.57 -5.22
C ALA A 46 3.20 0.63 -6.58
N ALA A 47 4.30 1.38 -6.64
CA ALA A 47 5.08 1.57 -7.85
C ALA A 47 5.42 0.22 -8.53
N GLY A 48 5.13 0.12 -9.82
CA GLY A 48 5.39 -1.08 -10.62
C GLY A 48 4.53 -2.31 -10.31
N SER A 49 3.58 -2.23 -9.37
CA SER A 49 2.73 -3.37 -8.98
C SER A 49 1.47 -3.52 -9.84
N CYS A 50 1.03 -2.44 -10.50
CA CYS A 50 -0.16 -2.43 -11.34
C CYS A 50 0.18 -2.18 -12.80
N SER A 51 -0.56 -2.84 -13.71
CA SER A 51 -0.52 -2.60 -15.15
C SER A 51 -1.61 -1.66 -15.65
N ALA A 52 -2.54 -1.27 -14.76
CA ALA A 52 -3.61 -0.31 -15.05
C ALA A 52 -3.13 1.12 -14.76
N ASP A 53 -3.74 2.10 -15.41
CA ASP A 53 -3.52 3.52 -15.09
C ASP A 53 -3.98 3.81 -13.66
N ILE A 54 -3.13 4.48 -12.88
CA ILE A 54 -3.36 4.82 -11.47
C ILE A 54 -3.39 6.33 -11.30
N ASP A 55 -4.20 6.79 -10.33
CA ASP A 55 -4.32 8.21 -10.00
C ASP A 55 -3.14 8.70 -9.15
N ALA A 56 -2.55 7.80 -8.35
CA ALA A 56 -1.29 8.03 -7.63
C ALA A 56 -0.61 6.72 -7.21
N GLU A 57 0.68 6.84 -6.88
CA GLU A 57 1.42 5.77 -6.24
C GLU A 57 1.02 5.65 -4.76
N ALA A 58 0.84 4.42 -4.29
CA ALA A 58 0.58 4.15 -2.88
C ALA A 58 1.87 4.32 -2.07
N PRO A 59 1.83 5.03 -0.92
CA PRO A 59 3.00 5.15 -0.05
C PRO A 59 3.41 3.78 0.48
N VAL A 60 4.73 3.52 0.52
CA VAL A 60 5.28 2.29 1.08
C VAL A 60 5.61 2.54 2.54
N VAL A 61 4.88 1.88 3.43
CA VAL A 61 5.14 1.96 4.88
C VAL A 61 5.92 0.73 5.31
N GLN A 62 7.09 0.92 5.93
CA GLN A 62 7.80 -0.16 6.60
C GLN A 62 7.16 -0.39 7.98
N ALA A 63 6.41 -1.49 8.11
CA ALA A 63 5.80 -1.91 9.36
C ALA A 63 5.78 -3.43 9.44
N GLU A 64 5.89 -3.97 10.65
CA GLU A 64 5.64 -5.39 10.89
C GLU A 64 4.16 -5.71 10.68
N ALA A 65 3.87 -6.93 10.21
CA ALA A 65 2.50 -7.34 9.90
C ALA A 65 1.55 -7.19 11.10
N ASP A 66 2.02 -7.50 12.31
CA ASP A 66 1.25 -7.38 13.55
C ASP A 66 0.94 -5.91 13.92
N ASP A 67 1.86 -5.00 13.63
CA ASP A 67 1.65 -3.57 13.85
C ASP A 67 0.58 -3.03 12.90
N LEU A 68 0.67 -3.43 11.62
CA LEU A 68 -0.31 -3.05 10.61
C LEU A 68 -1.69 -3.61 10.94
N PHE A 69 -1.77 -4.87 11.37
CA PHE A 69 -3.02 -5.51 11.79
C PHE A 69 -3.69 -4.75 12.95
N ARG A 70 -2.92 -4.42 14.00
CA ARG A 70 -3.43 -3.66 15.16
C ARG A 70 -3.88 -2.25 14.77
N ALA A 71 -3.13 -1.58 13.90
CA ALA A 71 -3.50 -0.26 13.40
C ALA A 71 -4.84 -0.28 12.65
N TRP A 72 -5.02 -1.26 11.77
CA TRP A 72 -6.28 -1.44 11.04
C TRP A 72 -7.45 -1.77 11.95
N LEU A 73 -7.27 -2.71 12.87
CA LEU A 73 -8.30 -3.06 13.85
C LEU A 73 -8.76 -1.81 14.62
N THR A 74 -7.79 -1.02 15.11
CA THR A 74 -8.06 0.24 15.83
C THR A 74 -8.83 1.22 14.96
N ALA A 75 -8.42 1.42 13.71
CA ALA A 75 -9.11 2.32 12.78
C ALA A 75 -10.56 1.89 12.53
N ILE A 76 -10.80 0.58 12.35
CA ILE A 76 -12.13 0.03 12.11
C ILE A 76 -13.05 0.24 13.33
N GLU A 77 -12.54 0.00 14.54
CA GLU A 77 -13.29 0.21 15.79
C GLU A 77 -13.74 1.67 15.96
N HIS A 78 -12.98 2.64 15.46
CA HIS A 78 -13.31 4.06 15.54
C HIS A 78 -14.41 4.51 14.56
N LEU A 79 -14.80 3.69 13.57
CA LEU A 79 -15.79 4.09 12.56
C LEU A 79 -17.22 4.22 13.10
N GLY A 80 -17.51 3.77 14.34
CA GLY A 80 -18.79 3.96 15.05
C GLY A 80 -20.03 3.28 14.43
N ARG A 81 -19.89 2.74 13.20
CA ARG A 81 -20.91 2.06 12.41
C ARG A 81 -20.49 0.65 12.00
N VAL A 82 -19.42 0.13 12.61
CA VAL A 82 -18.85 -1.17 12.31
C VAL A 82 -18.83 -2.00 13.58
N ARG A 83 -19.10 -3.30 13.45
CA ARG A 83 -19.00 -4.28 14.53
C ARG A 83 -17.99 -5.34 14.10
N ILE A 84 -16.94 -5.55 14.88
CA ILE A 84 -16.02 -6.66 14.66
C ILE A 84 -16.74 -7.96 15.04
N VAL A 85 -16.71 -8.93 14.14
CA VAL A 85 -17.33 -10.26 14.32
C VAL A 85 -16.28 -11.28 14.74
N ASP A 86 -15.12 -11.27 14.06
CA ASP A 86 -14.04 -12.21 14.29
C ASP A 86 -12.70 -11.64 13.78
N THR A 87 -11.59 -12.15 14.30
CA THR A 87 -10.24 -11.74 13.93
C THR A 87 -9.28 -12.93 13.92
N ASP A 88 -8.47 -13.05 12.87
CA ASP A 88 -7.34 -13.98 12.81
C ASP A 88 -6.06 -13.18 12.50
N PRO A 89 -5.27 -12.81 13.54
CA PRO A 89 -4.02 -12.09 13.36
C PRO A 89 -2.98 -12.87 12.56
N GLY A 90 -2.94 -14.20 12.70
CA GLY A 90 -1.98 -15.05 11.98
C GLY A 90 -2.22 -15.08 10.47
N ALA A 91 -3.48 -14.94 10.07
CA ALA A 91 -3.88 -14.78 8.66
C ALA A 91 -4.01 -13.32 8.22
N GLY A 92 -3.83 -12.35 9.11
CA GLY A 92 -4.04 -10.92 8.81
C GLY A 92 -5.49 -10.56 8.47
N LEU A 93 -6.45 -11.27 9.07
CA LEU A 93 -7.87 -11.20 8.70
C LEU A 93 -8.73 -10.57 9.79
N ILE A 94 -9.59 -9.63 9.39
CA ILE A 94 -10.58 -8.97 10.25
C ILE A 94 -11.95 -9.13 9.59
N HIS A 95 -12.85 -9.88 10.24
CA HIS A 95 -14.25 -9.97 9.84
C HIS A 95 -15.06 -8.92 10.60
N ALA A 96 -15.72 -8.04 9.86
CA ALA A 96 -16.53 -6.97 10.44
C ALA A 96 -17.82 -6.78 9.65
N GLU A 97 -18.89 -6.47 10.37
CA GLU A 97 -20.18 -6.09 9.82
C GLU A 97 -20.32 -4.57 9.81
N GLN A 98 -20.89 -4.02 8.74
CA GLN A 98 -21.17 -2.59 8.66
C GLN A 98 -22.65 -2.35 8.86
N ARG A 99 -22.98 -1.32 9.63
CA ARG A 99 -24.34 -0.83 9.76
C ARG A 99 -24.79 -0.17 8.46
N SER A 100 -25.60 -0.88 7.70
CA SER A 100 -26.36 -0.34 6.59
C SER A 100 -27.53 0.53 7.09
N ARG A 101 -27.96 1.48 6.25
CA ARG A 101 -29.06 2.40 6.57
C ARG A 101 -30.40 1.67 6.78
N TYR A 102 -30.58 0.51 6.16
CA TYR A 102 -31.87 -0.19 6.08
C TYR A 102 -31.89 -1.51 6.86
N LEU A 103 -30.79 -2.27 6.87
CA LEU A 103 -30.73 -3.61 7.48
C LEU A 103 -29.96 -3.62 8.80
N ARG A 104 -29.53 -2.46 9.32
CA ARG A 104 -28.60 -2.35 10.47
C ARG A 104 -27.30 -3.11 10.15
N PHE A 105 -26.70 -3.84 11.09
CA PHE A 105 -25.44 -4.54 10.87
C PHE A 105 -25.65 -5.77 9.97
N VAL A 106 -24.92 -5.81 8.87
CA VAL A 106 -24.86 -6.90 7.88
C VAL A 106 -23.43 -7.07 7.38
#